data_AF-A0A6C0DPM7-F1
#
_entry.id   AF-A0A6C0DPM7-F1
#
_cell.length_a   1.000
_cell.length_b   1.000
_cell.length_c   1.000
_cell.angle_alpha   90.00
_cell.angle_beta   90.00
_cell.angle_gamma   90.00
#
_symmetry.space_group_name_H-M   'P 1'
#
loop_
_entity.id
_entity.type
_entity.pdbx_description
1 polymer ?
#
loop_
_entity_poly.entity_id
_entity_poly.type
_entity_poly.pdbx_seq_one_letter_code
_entity_poly.pdbx_strand_id
1 'polypeptide(L)'
;MADLFKSIPKIEKMTKLEILLLIIFIIYLIFPIGTPEPIKSFIISPMGYVTIFIITLGLFFYSHPILAILYIFVAYELLNRSNVIENKRINREIKKQIHAAETATNLPSKEQESKDAEMVSMNPPANLTLEEEVVNKLAPIGVSHETNFVITGFQPVTDNIGSAANFM
;
A
#
# COMPACT_ATOMS: atom_id res chain seq x y z
N MET A 1 34.71 3.57 -39.24
CA MET A 1 33.93 2.60 -38.43
C MET A 1 34.81 1.64 -37.62
N ALA A 2 36.03 1.29 -38.05
CA ALA A 2 36.92 0.41 -37.28
C ALA A 2 37.63 1.10 -36.09
N ASP A 3 37.82 2.42 -36.14
CA ASP A 3 38.54 3.17 -35.08
C ASP A 3 37.71 3.39 -33.80
N LEU A 4 36.40 3.17 -33.85
CA LEU A 4 35.47 3.34 -32.73
C LEU A 4 35.65 2.27 -31.64
N PHE A 5 36.17 1.09 -31.98
CA PHE A 5 36.45 0.02 -31.01
C PHE A 5 37.85 0.14 -30.39
N LYS A 6 38.72 0.99 -30.93
CA LYS A 6 40.10 1.18 -30.45
C LYS A 6 40.18 2.08 -29.22
N SER A 7 39.15 2.89 -28.97
CA SER A 7 39.03 3.75 -27.79
C SER A 7 38.35 3.06 -26.60
N ILE A 8 37.99 1.77 -26.72
CA ILE A 8 37.46 1.03 -25.58
C ILE A 8 38.63 0.84 -24.60
N PRO A 9 38.57 1.42 -23.39
CA PRO A 9 39.61 1.20 -22.40
C PRO A 9 39.72 -0.30 -22.14
N LYS A 10 40.91 -0.85 -22.42
CA LYS A 10 41.20 -2.28 -22.30
C LYS A 10 40.83 -2.76 -20.89
N ILE A 11 39.91 -3.72 -20.84
CA ILE A 11 39.44 -4.41 -19.63
C ILE A 11 40.61 -5.08 -18.88
N GLU A 12 41.74 -5.29 -19.56
CA GLU A 12 42.99 -5.86 -19.02
C GLU A 12 43.59 -5.07 -17.85
N LYS A 13 43.22 -3.80 -17.63
CA LYS A 13 43.73 -2.98 -16.52
C LYS A 13 42.85 -2.94 -15.27
N MET A 14 41.85 -3.81 -15.15
CA MET A 14 41.04 -3.88 -13.93
C MET A 14 41.75 -4.70 -12.85
N THR A 15 41.73 -4.19 -11.62
CA THR A 15 42.18 -4.93 -10.44
C THR A 15 41.21 -6.07 -10.12
N LYS A 16 41.69 -7.12 -9.44
CA LYS A 16 40.86 -8.27 -9.04
C LYS A 16 39.61 -7.87 -8.24
N LEU A 17 39.72 -6.81 -7.44
CA LEU A 17 38.60 -6.27 -6.66
C LEU A 17 37.55 -5.60 -7.56
N GLU A 18 37.95 -4.83 -8.57
CA GLU A 18 37.01 -4.22 -9.52
C GLU A 18 36.26 -5.27 -10.33
N ILE A 19 36.94 -6.36 -10.72
CA ILE A 19 36.31 -7.49 -11.42
C ILE A 19 35.26 -8.16 -10.53
N LEU A 20 35.57 -8.40 -9.25
CA LEU A 20 34.62 -8.97 -8.29
C LEU A 20 33.39 -8.06 -8.13
N LEU A 21 33.62 -6.76 -7.99
CA LEU A 21 32.56 -5.77 -7.81
C LEU A 21 31.67 -5.65 -9.06
N LEU A 22 32.27 -5.73 -10.24
CA LEU A 22 31.58 -5.78 -11.52
C LEU A 22 30.64 -7.00 -11.62
N ILE A 23 31.12 -8.18 -11.22
CA ILE A 23 30.30 -9.39 -11.19
C ILE A 23 29.11 -9.23 -10.23
N ILE A 24 29.34 -8.67 -9.05
CA ILE A 24 28.28 -8.40 -8.06
C ILE A 24 27.22 -7.45 -8.63
N PHE A 25 27.63 -6.38 -9.31
CA PHE A 25 26.71 -5.44 -9.96
C PHE A 25 25.87 -6.09 -11.05
N ILE A 26 26.47 -6.94 -11.87
CA ILE A 26 25.74 -7.69 -12.90
C ILE A 26 24.69 -8.62 -12.26
N ILE A 27 25.08 -9.36 -11.22
CA ILE A 27 24.16 -10.24 -10.48
C ILE A 27 23.00 -9.43 -9.89
N TYR A 28 23.29 -8.27 -9.30
CA TYR A 28 22.27 -7.39 -8.74
C TYR A 28 21.26 -6.88 -9.78
N LEU A 29 21.73 -6.54 -10.98
CA LEU A 29 20.87 -6.10 -12.08
C LEU A 29 19.98 -7.23 -12.60
N ILE A 30 20.52 -8.44 -12.73
CA ILE A 30 19.80 -9.60 -13.26
C ILE A 30 18.77 -10.11 -12.25
N PHE A 31 19.14 -10.23 -10.98
CA PHE A 31 18.26 -10.78 -9.95
C PHE A 31 17.47 -9.68 -9.25
N PRO A 32 16.12 -9.73 -9.28
CA PRO A 32 15.27 -8.80 -8.53
C PRO A 32 15.27 -9.16 -7.04
N ILE A 33 16.43 -8.99 -6.37
CA ILE A 33 16.51 -9.15 -4.92
C ILE A 33 15.81 -7.97 -4.23
N GLY A 34 14.89 -8.29 -3.33
CA GLY A 34 14.20 -7.30 -2.52
C GLY A 34 15.13 -6.74 -1.44
N THR A 35 15.24 -5.41 -1.37
CA THR A 35 16.00 -4.74 -0.32
C THR A 35 15.30 -4.94 1.03
N PRO A 36 15.98 -5.48 2.06
CA PRO A 36 15.36 -5.68 3.36
C PRO A 36 15.01 -4.34 4.02
N GLU A 37 13.96 -4.36 4.84
CA GLU A 37 13.33 -3.19 5.48
C GLU A 37 14.30 -2.16 6.08
N PRO A 38 15.30 -2.53 6.91
CA PRO A 38 16.18 -1.54 7.55
C PRO A 38 17.09 -0.82 6.55
N ILE A 39 17.57 -1.53 5.51
CA ILE A 39 18.45 -0.96 4.48
C ILE A 39 17.63 -0.02 3.57
N LYS A 40 16.37 -0.37 3.33
CA LYS A 40 15.46 0.42 2.51
C LYS A 40 15.23 1.83 3.12
N SER A 41 14.93 1.92 4.42
CA SER A 41 14.70 3.20 5.08
C SER A 41 15.93 4.10 5.05
N PHE A 42 17.13 3.51 5.11
CA PHE A 42 18.37 4.27 4.99
C PHE A 42 18.57 4.82 3.57
N ILE A 43 18.36 3.99 2.55
CA ILE A 43 18.58 4.36 1.14
C ILE A 43 17.64 5.48 0.67
N ILE A 44 16.38 5.47 1.11
CA ILE A 44 15.36 6.44 0.67
C ILE A 44 15.45 7.75 1.48
N SER A 45 16.19 7.76 2.59
CA SER A 45 16.44 8.99 3.34
C SER A 45 17.25 9.99 2.50
N PRO A 46 17.12 11.31 2.75
CA PRO A 46 17.98 12.32 2.13
C PRO A 46 19.48 12.03 2.29
N MET A 47 19.86 11.46 3.43
CA MET A 47 21.23 11.03 3.71
C MET A 47 21.66 9.86 2.81
N GLY A 48 20.76 8.93 2.51
CA GLY A 48 20.97 7.81 1.60
C GLY A 48 21.25 8.28 0.17
N TYR A 49 20.46 9.23 -0.34
CA TYR A 49 20.70 9.82 -1.67
C TYR A 49 22.07 10.50 -1.78
N VAL A 50 22.46 11.29 -0.76
CA VAL A 50 23.79 11.91 -0.70
C VAL A 50 24.89 10.85 -0.66
N THR A 51 24.70 9.79 0.12
CA THR A 51 25.68 8.68 0.23
C THR A 51 25.89 8.00 -1.12
N ILE A 52 24.80 7.66 -1.84
CA ILE A 52 24.88 7.06 -3.18
C ILE A 52 25.62 7.99 -4.13
N PHE A 53 25.33 9.29 -4.10
CA PHE A 53 26.00 10.27 -4.95
C PHE A 53 27.51 10.35 -4.69
N ILE A 54 27.92 10.36 -3.41
CA ILE A 54 29.34 10.33 -3.03
C ILE A 54 30.02 9.06 -3.54
N ILE A 55 29.37 7.89 -3.41
CA ILE A 55 29.90 6.62 -3.92
C ILE A 55 30.03 6.67 -5.45
N THR A 56 29.06 7.24 -6.17
CA THR A 56 29.13 7.40 -7.63
C THR A 56 30.35 8.23 -8.01
N LEU A 57 30.56 9.39 -7.37
CA LEU A 57 31.73 10.23 -7.61
C LEU A 57 33.04 9.49 -7.28
N GLY A 58 33.08 8.77 -6.17
CA GLY A 58 34.23 7.95 -5.79
C GLY A 58 34.59 6.91 -6.86
N LEU A 59 33.59 6.20 -7.40
CA LEU A 59 33.82 5.23 -8.48
C LEU A 59 34.35 5.88 -9.76
N PHE A 60 33.91 7.10 -10.08
CA PHE A 60 34.41 7.83 -11.26
C PHE A 60 35.87 8.28 -11.13
N PHE A 61 36.32 8.68 -9.93
CA PHE A 61 37.68 9.17 -9.72
C PHE A 61 38.69 8.05 -9.43
N TYR A 62 38.27 6.99 -8.74
CA TYR A 62 39.18 5.96 -8.22
C TYR A 62 39.08 4.60 -8.91
N SER A 63 38.12 4.39 -9.81
CA SER A 63 37.90 3.10 -10.47
C SER A 63 37.74 3.23 -11.97
N HIS A 64 37.74 2.09 -12.66
CA HIS A 64 37.55 2.05 -14.10
C HIS A 64 36.19 2.66 -14.53
N PRO A 65 36.13 3.52 -15.57
CA PRO A 65 34.91 4.26 -15.94
C PRO A 65 33.72 3.37 -16.30
N ILE A 66 33.99 2.18 -16.85
CA ILE A 66 32.95 1.17 -17.14
C ILE A 66 32.21 0.76 -15.86
N LEU A 67 32.94 0.60 -14.75
CA LEU A 67 32.37 0.20 -13.46
C LEU A 67 31.49 1.31 -12.88
N ALA A 68 31.90 2.57 -13.03
CA ALA A 68 31.15 3.73 -12.57
C ALA A 68 29.84 3.93 -13.34
N ILE A 69 29.87 3.75 -14.67
CA ILE A 69 28.67 3.77 -15.51
C ILE A 69 27.73 2.63 -15.13
N LEU A 70 28.26 1.42 -14.91
CA LEU A 70 27.47 0.27 -14.47
C LEU A 70 26.82 0.54 -13.10
N TYR A 71 27.55 1.18 -12.18
CA TYR A 71 27.02 1.54 -10.86
C TYR A 71 25.84 2.51 -10.95
N ILE A 72 25.78 3.41 -11.92
CA ILE A 72 24.62 4.28 -12.12
C ILE A 72 23.34 3.46 -12.37
N PHE A 73 23.42 2.39 -13.16
CA PHE A 73 22.27 1.50 -13.37
C PHE A 73 21.90 0.75 -12.08
N VAL A 74 22.90 0.26 -11.35
CA VAL A 74 22.69 -0.41 -10.06
C VAL A 74 22.03 0.54 -9.05
N ALA A 75 22.52 1.77 -8.95
CA ALA A 75 21.99 2.80 -8.05
C ALA A 75 20.54 3.17 -8.43
N TYR A 76 20.27 3.36 -9.72
CA TYR A 76 18.91 3.60 -10.21
C TYR A 76 17.97 2.44 -9.84
N GLU A 77 18.41 1.20 -10.08
CA GLU A 77 17.62 0.01 -9.80
C GLU A 77 17.37 -0.16 -8.30
N LEU A 78 18.38 0.11 -7.47
CA LEU A 78 18.29 0.13 -6.02
C LEU A 78 17.27 1.15 -5.51
N LEU A 79 17.30 2.37 -6.05
CA LEU A 79 16.35 3.43 -5.70
C LEU A 79 14.94 3.10 -6.17
N ASN A 80 14.79 2.61 -7.41
CA ASN A 80 13.51 2.26 -7.97
C ASN A 80 12.81 1.15 -7.18
N ARG A 81 13.53 0.06 -6.86
CA ARG A 81 13.03 -1.06 -6.04
C ARG A 81 12.60 -0.58 -4.65
N SER A 82 13.36 0.34 -4.07
CA SER A 82 13.11 0.88 -2.73
C SER A 82 11.88 1.80 -2.74
N ASN A 83 11.75 2.70 -3.72
CA ASN A 83 10.64 3.68 -3.80
C ASN A 83 9.28 3.06 -4.13
N VAL A 84 9.22 2.08 -5.04
CA VAL A 84 7.94 1.45 -5.45
C VAL A 84 7.21 0.80 -4.26
N ILE A 85 7.96 0.22 -3.32
CA ILE A 85 7.40 -0.43 -2.13
C ILE A 85 6.95 0.62 -1.11
N GLU A 86 7.68 1.72 -0.96
CA GLU A 86 7.33 2.78 0.00
C GLU A 86 6.05 3.52 -0.41
N ASN A 87 5.93 3.92 -1.68
CA ASN A 87 4.71 4.56 -2.18
C ASN A 87 3.48 3.68 -1.98
N LYS A 88 3.60 2.35 -2.19
CA LYS A 88 2.50 1.41 -1.92
C LYS A 88 2.13 1.33 -0.43
N ARG A 89 3.09 1.46 0.49
CA ARG A 89 2.81 1.47 1.94
C ARG A 89 2.19 2.77 2.38
N ILE A 90 2.78 3.91 2.00
CA ILE A 90 2.26 5.25 2.28
C ILE A 90 0.82 5.36 1.75
N ASN A 91 0.56 4.95 0.51
CA ASN A 91 -0.79 5.01 -0.06
C ASN A 91 -1.79 4.12 0.69
N ARG A 92 -1.38 2.95 1.18
CA ARG A 92 -2.24 2.09 2.00
C ARG A 92 -2.53 2.69 3.37
N GLU A 93 -1.54 3.32 3.97
CA GLU A 93 -1.64 3.89 5.31
C GLU A 93 -2.47 5.19 5.29
N ILE A 94 -2.24 6.06 4.31
CA ILE A 94 -3.10 7.22 4.03
C ILE A 94 -4.54 6.76 3.76
N LYS A 95 -4.75 5.75 2.92
CA LYS A 95 -6.11 5.25 2.63
C LYS A 95 -6.80 4.70 3.87
N LYS A 96 -6.06 4.02 4.76
CA LYS A 96 -6.60 3.55 6.04
C LYS A 96 -6.96 4.69 6.98
N GLN A 97 -6.12 5.72 7.08
CA GLN A 97 -6.40 6.88 7.93
C GLN A 97 -7.59 7.69 7.41
N ILE A 98 -7.70 7.87 6.09
CA ILE A 98 -8.87 8.52 5.47
C ILE A 98 -10.13 7.74 5.77
N HIS A 99 -10.14 6.41 5.55
CA HIS A 99 -11.31 5.60 5.88
C HIS A 99 -11.65 5.60 7.37
N ALA A 100 -10.66 5.57 8.27
CA ALA A 100 -10.90 5.63 9.70
C ALA A 100 -11.49 6.98 10.13
N ALA A 101 -10.99 8.09 9.57
CA ALA A 101 -11.51 9.44 9.83
C ALA A 101 -12.93 9.64 9.27
N GLU A 102 -13.20 9.07 8.10
CA GLU A 102 -14.52 9.08 7.46
C GLU A 102 -15.54 8.26 8.27
N THR A 103 -15.13 7.09 8.76
CA THR A 103 -15.97 6.22 9.61
C THR A 103 -16.26 6.88 10.96
N ALA A 104 -15.33 7.67 11.51
CA ALA A 104 -15.51 8.37 12.79
C ALA A 104 -16.44 9.60 12.71
N THR A 105 -16.67 10.16 11.52
CA THR A 105 -17.48 11.36 11.33
C THR A 105 -18.86 11.09 10.73
N ASN A 106 -19.18 9.84 10.35
CA ASN A 106 -20.43 9.48 9.66
C ASN A 106 -20.74 10.38 8.44
N LEU A 107 -19.71 11.00 7.85
CA LEU A 107 -19.84 11.79 6.64
C LEU A 107 -19.49 10.85 5.47
N PRO A 108 -20.43 10.58 4.54
CA PRO A 108 -20.10 9.79 3.37
C PRO A 108 -19.03 10.50 2.54
N SER A 109 -18.00 9.77 2.12
CA SER A 109 -17.10 10.22 1.06
C SER A 109 -17.90 10.66 -0.15
N LYS A 110 -17.40 11.68 -0.85
CA LYS A 110 -17.94 12.14 -2.14
C LYS A 110 -18.02 11.01 -3.19
N GLU A 111 -17.19 9.97 -3.05
CA GLU A 111 -17.29 8.76 -3.88
C GLU A 111 -18.46 7.85 -3.47
N GLN A 112 -18.83 7.81 -2.19
CA GLN A 112 -19.96 7.03 -1.70
C GLN A 112 -21.28 7.64 -2.17
N GLU A 113 -21.42 8.97 -2.13
CA GLU A 113 -22.61 9.66 -2.66
C GLU A 113 -22.86 9.33 -4.15
N SER A 114 -21.79 9.28 -4.95
CA SER A 114 -21.88 8.92 -6.37
C SER A 114 -22.30 7.47 -6.58
N LYS A 115 -21.78 6.54 -5.76
CA LYS A 115 -22.14 5.12 -5.82
C LYS A 115 -23.55 4.87 -5.33
N ASP A 116 -23.99 5.59 -4.31
CA ASP A 116 -25.35 5.49 -3.78
C ASP A 116 -26.35 6.02 -4.82
N ALA A 117 -26.03 7.11 -5.51
CA ALA A 117 -26.84 7.61 -6.63
C ALA A 117 -26.91 6.60 -7.79
N GLU A 118 -25.80 5.94 -8.11
CA GLU A 118 -25.77 4.87 -9.13
C GLU A 118 -26.60 3.65 -8.68
N MET A 119 -26.47 3.21 -7.43
CA MET A 119 -27.24 2.11 -6.85
C MET A 119 -28.75 2.39 -6.88
N VAL A 120 -29.16 3.62 -6.58
CA VAL A 120 -30.57 4.05 -6.69
C VAL A 120 -31.03 4.02 -8.14
N SER A 121 -30.18 4.43 -9.10
CA SER A 121 -30.52 4.37 -10.52
C SER A 121 -30.63 2.94 -11.06
N MET A 122 -29.86 2.01 -10.50
CA MET A 122 -29.84 0.59 -10.87
C MET A 122 -30.99 -0.22 -10.26
N ASN A 123 -31.66 0.31 -9.23
CA ASN A 123 -32.83 -0.31 -8.61
C ASN A 123 -34.10 0.52 -8.90
N PRO A 124 -34.63 0.48 -10.13
CA PRO A 124 -35.90 1.12 -10.42
C PRO A 124 -37.00 0.52 -9.53
N PRO A 125 -38.01 1.30 -9.09
CA PRO A 125 -39.10 0.78 -8.29
C PRO A 125 -39.78 -0.37 -9.04
N ALA A 126 -39.80 -1.54 -8.41
CA ALA A 126 -40.48 -2.70 -8.97
C ALA A 126 -41.98 -2.39 -9.12
N ASN A 127 -42.53 -2.68 -10.29
CA ASN A 127 -43.97 -2.60 -10.48
C ASN A 127 -44.62 -3.68 -9.61
N LEU A 128 -45.48 -3.28 -8.67
CA LEU A 128 -46.24 -4.20 -7.83
C LEU A 128 -47.04 -5.14 -8.72
N THR A 129 -46.81 -6.43 -8.54
CA THR A 129 -47.57 -7.47 -9.24
C THR A 129 -48.88 -7.74 -8.52
N LEU A 130 -49.88 -8.28 -9.23
CA LEU A 130 -51.17 -8.64 -8.65
C LEU A 130 -51.00 -9.68 -7.53
N GLU A 131 -50.04 -10.59 -7.70
CA GLU A 131 -49.69 -11.61 -6.72
C GLU A 131 -49.11 -10.98 -5.45
N GLU A 132 -48.22 -10.00 -5.61
CA GLU A 132 -47.60 -9.28 -4.49
C GLU A 132 -48.61 -8.37 -3.76
N GLU A 133 -49.55 -7.74 -4.47
CA GLU A 133 -50.65 -6.97 -3.86
C GLU A 133 -51.56 -7.88 -3.03
N VAL A 134 -51.93 -9.05 -3.57
CA VAL A 134 -52.78 -10.02 -2.88
C VAL A 134 -52.07 -10.61 -1.66
N VAL A 135 -50.77 -10.93 -1.76
CA VAL A 135 -49.96 -11.42 -0.63
C VAL A 135 -49.84 -10.36 0.45
N ASN A 136 -49.56 -9.11 0.09
CA ASN A 136 -49.50 -7.99 1.05
C ASN A 136 -50.84 -7.77 1.76
N LYS A 137 -51.97 -8.00 1.07
CA LYS A 137 -53.30 -7.83 1.66
C LYS A 137 -53.72 -8.99 2.55
N LEU A 138 -53.34 -10.22 2.21
CA LEU A 138 -53.83 -11.44 2.87
C LEU A 138 -52.87 -12.01 3.92
N ALA A 139 -51.58 -11.72 3.81
CA ALA A 139 -50.56 -12.18 4.74
C ALA A 139 -49.46 -11.12 4.90
N PRO A 140 -49.75 -9.99 5.56
CA PRO A 140 -48.75 -8.95 5.73
C PRO A 140 -47.66 -9.44 6.71
N ILE A 141 -46.49 -9.77 6.16
CA ILE A 141 -45.32 -10.24 6.90
C ILE A 141 -44.50 -9.03 7.36
N GLY A 142 -44.14 -8.96 8.64
CA GLY A 142 -43.30 -7.90 9.19
C GLY A 142 -44.03 -6.65 9.70
N VAL A 143 -45.37 -6.60 9.62
CA VAL A 143 -46.19 -5.61 10.34
C VAL A 143 -46.62 -6.19 11.69
N SER A 144 -45.79 -6.03 12.71
CA SER A 144 -46.29 -6.19 14.08
C SER A 144 -47.28 -5.06 14.39
N HIS A 145 -48.36 -5.36 15.10
CA HIS A 145 -49.14 -4.31 15.76
C HIS A 145 -48.19 -3.45 16.61
N GLU A 146 -48.45 -2.14 16.72
CA GLU A 146 -47.62 -1.21 17.49
C GLU A 146 -47.19 -1.86 18.80
N THR A 147 -45.87 -2.00 18.99
CA THR A 147 -45.31 -2.59 20.19
C THR A 147 -45.60 -1.64 21.35
N ASN A 148 -46.69 -1.88 22.06
CA ASN A 148 -46.98 -1.21 23.31
C ASN A 148 -45.93 -1.66 24.33
N PHE A 149 -44.89 -0.84 24.50
CA PHE A 149 -43.88 -1.06 25.53
C PHE A 149 -44.55 -0.84 26.90
N VAL A 150 -44.97 -1.93 27.53
CA VAL A 150 -45.32 -1.90 28.95
C VAL A 150 -44.00 -1.77 29.70
N ILE A 151 -43.67 -0.54 30.11
CA ILE A 151 -42.54 -0.28 31.00
C ILE A 151 -42.90 -0.89 32.35
N THR A 152 -42.43 -2.11 32.62
CA THR A 152 -42.51 -2.69 33.95
C THR A 152 -41.33 -2.16 34.78
N GLY A 153 -41.56 -1.83 36.05
CA GLY A 153 -40.51 -1.42 36.99
C GLY A 153 -39.61 -2.57 37.43
N PHE A 154 -39.37 -3.56 36.56
CA PHE A 154 -38.56 -4.73 36.90
C PHE A 154 -37.09 -4.34 36.95
N GLN A 155 -36.54 -4.27 38.16
CA GLN A 155 -35.13 -4.05 38.40
C GLN A 155 -34.50 -5.41 38.74
N PRO A 156 -33.71 -6.02 37.83
CA PRO A 156 -33.09 -7.30 38.11
C PRO A 156 -32.10 -7.14 39.27
N VAL A 157 -32.36 -7.85 40.37
CA VAL A 157 -31.43 -7.90 41.50
C VAL A 157 -30.30 -8.85 41.10
N THR A 158 -29.14 -8.31 40.75
CA THR A 158 -27.95 -9.09 40.48
C THR A 158 -27.22 -9.39 41.79
N ASP A 159 -26.76 -10.62 41.97
CA ASP A 159 -25.83 -10.94 43.05
C ASP A 159 -24.52 -10.16 42.85
N ASN A 160 -23.87 -9.79 43.96
CA ASN A 160 -22.61 -9.05 43.95
C ASN A 160 -21.48 -9.92 43.40
N ILE A 161 -21.22 -9.84 42.09
CA ILE A 161 -20.17 -10.62 41.40
C ILE A 161 -18.77 -9.98 41.46
N GLY A 162 -18.54 -8.98 42.31
CA GLY A 162 -17.21 -8.39 42.53
C GLY A 162 -16.56 -7.87 41.23
N SER A 163 -15.23 -8.04 41.10
CA SER A 163 -14.43 -7.52 39.98
C SER A 163 -14.55 -8.28 38.64
N ALA A 164 -15.41 -9.30 38.56
CA ALA A 164 -15.55 -10.11 37.34
C ALA A 164 -16.19 -9.34 36.17
N ALA A 165 -16.93 -8.25 36.44
CA ALA A 165 -17.58 -7.44 35.41
C ALA A 165 -16.68 -6.35 34.79
N ASN A 166 -15.49 -6.09 35.34
CA ASN A 166 -14.61 -5.01 34.87
C ASN A 166 -13.59 -5.46 33.81
N PHE A 167 -13.67 -6.71 33.35
CA PHE A 167 -12.86 -7.24 32.25
C PHE A 167 -13.75 -7.57 31.04
N MET A 168 -14.31 -6.52 30.43
CA MET A 168 -14.73 -6.56 29.03
C MET A 168 -14.76 -5.15 28.44
#